data_AF-A0A6A2YPV0-F1
#
_entry.id   AF-A0A6A2YPV0-F1
#
_cell.length_a   1.000
_cell.length_b   1.000
_cell.length_c   1.000
_cell.angle_alpha   90.00
_cell.angle_beta   90.00
_cell.angle_gamma   90.00
#
_symmetry.space_group_name_H-M   'P 1'
#
loop_
_entity.id
_entity.type
_entity.pdbx_description
1 polymer ?
#
loop_
_entity_poly.entity_id
_entity_poly.type
_entity_poly.pdbx_seq_one_letter_code
_entity_poly.pdbx_strand_id
1 'polypeptide(L)'
;MGQDSFTPQKRSSIGGGLPATTNATSGGGRSRMLAGMPRGRQIHKTFNNIKITILCGFVTILVLRGTIGVGNLGSSEAEAVNQNLIEETNRILAEIRSDSDPDEPLETEINANVTYTLGPKISDWDQQRKVWLSKNPEFPNFVNGKARILLVTGSPPNPCDNAIGDHYLLKAVKNKIDYCRLHGIEIVYNMAHLDRELAGYWAKLPLIRRLMLSHPEIEWIWWMDSDAFFTDMVFEIPLSKYDKYNLVVHGYPDLMFEQKSWIALNTGSFLFRNCQWSLDLLDAWAPMGPKGPIREEAGKILTANLKGRPAFEADDQSALIYLLLSQKETWIDKVFLENQYYLHGYWAGLVDRYEEMMEKYHPGLGDERWPFVTHFVGCKPCGSYGDYPVERCLRSMQRAFNFADNQVLKLYGFRHRGLLGPNIKRIRNETVTPLEIVDQLDIRRSVQGKTESRS
;
A
#
# COMPACT_ATOMS: atom_id res chain seq x y z
N MET A 1 43.79 -6.45 -12.04
CA MET A 1 43.81 -6.11 -13.47
C MET A 1 42.38 -5.86 -13.91
N GLY A 2 42.09 -4.64 -14.40
CA GLY A 2 40.94 -4.35 -15.28
C GLY A 2 39.62 -3.93 -14.64
N GLN A 3 39.23 -2.68 -14.94
CA GLN A 3 37.90 -2.08 -15.02
C GLN A 3 37.22 -1.56 -13.75
N ASP A 4 36.54 -0.41 -13.75
CA ASP A 4 36.66 0.87 -14.47
C ASP A 4 35.59 1.77 -13.81
N SER A 5 36.00 2.95 -13.35
CA SER A 5 35.18 3.91 -12.61
C SER A 5 34.76 5.07 -13.52
N PHE A 6 33.46 5.35 -13.61
CA PHE A 6 32.92 6.50 -14.34
C PHE A 6 32.29 7.53 -13.39
N THR A 7 32.92 8.69 -13.30
CA THR A 7 32.40 9.98 -12.82
C THR A 7 32.31 10.95 -14.00
N PRO A 8 31.27 11.80 -14.14
CA PRO A 8 31.24 12.80 -15.19
C PRO A 8 31.76 14.17 -14.69
N GLN A 9 32.79 14.68 -15.36
CA GLN A 9 33.26 16.06 -15.27
C GLN A 9 32.62 16.96 -16.34
N LYS A 10 32.35 18.20 -15.93
CA LYS A 10 32.02 19.38 -16.74
C LYS A 10 32.96 19.59 -17.93
N ARG A 11 32.41 20.06 -19.06
CA ARG A 11 33.15 20.91 -20.00
C ARG A 11 32.24 21.94 -20.67
N SER A 12 32.79 23.13 -20.80
CA SER A 12 32.24 24.37 -21.35
C SER A 12 33.13 24.84 -22.51
N SER A 13 32.55 25.39 -23.59
CA SER A 13 33.13 26.43 -24.48
C SER A 13 32.17 26.72 -25.65
N ILE A 14 31.57 27.92 -25.80
CA ILE A 14 32.01 29.15 -26.52
C ILE A 14 31.62 29.20 -28.02
N GLY A 15 30.95 30.30 -28.44
CA GLY A 15 31.36 31.05 -29.66
C GLY A 15 30.30 31.64 -30.60
N GLY A 16 30.23 32.99 -30.66
CA GLY A 16 29.82 33.84 -31.81
C GLY A 16 28.39 34.45 -31.78
N GLY A 17 28.08 35.73 -32.05
CA GLY A 17 28.82 36.94 -32.44
C GLY A 17 27.95 37.90 -33.30
N LEU A 18 27.88 39.20 -32.92
CA LEU A 18 27.63 40.44 -33.73
C LEU A 18 26.16 40.93 -34.06
N PRO A 19 25.89 42.21 -34.48
CA PRO A 19 25.74 43.43 -33.62
C PRO A 19 24.66 44.49 -34.09
N ALA A 20 24.70 45.73 -33.51
CA ALA A 20 24.25 47.06 -34.02
C ALA A 20 22.74 47.48 -33.89
N THR A 21 22.27 48.73 -33.66
CA THR A 21 22.85 50.10 -33.56
C THR A 21 21.80 51.15 -33.06
N THR A 22 22.30 52.13 -32.29
CA THR A 22 22.03 53.58 -32.09
C THR A 22 20.84 54.41 -32.63
N ASN A 23 20.54 55.46 -31.83
CA ASN A 23 19.66 56.65 -31.95
C ASN A 23 19.82 57.60 -33.18
N ALA A 24 18.76 58.39 -33.45
CA ALA A 24 18.75 59.84 -33.82
C ALA A 24 17.29 60.37 -33.85
N THR A 25 16.81 61.30 -32.99
CA THR A 25 16.86 62.79 -32.98
C THR A 25 16.26 63.56 -34.17
N SER A 26 15.27 64.41 -33.85
CA SER A 26 14.91 65.76 -34.37
C SER A 26 13.38 65.87 -34.48
N GLY A 27 12.67 66.94 -34.14
CA GLY A 27 12.96 68.31 -33.68
C GLY A 27 11.70 69.16 -33.95
N GLY A 28 11.42 70.18 -33.13
CA GLY A 28 10.60 71.34 -33.54
C GLY A 28 9.24 71.58 -32.88
N GLY A 29 9.25 72.35 -31.77
CA GLY A 29 8.73 73.74 -31.77
C GLY A 29 7.22 74.07 -31.78
N ARG A 30 6.78 74.62 -30.62
CA ARG A 30 5.93 75.82 -30.41
C ARG A 30 4.39 75.82 -30.67
N SER A 31 3.66 75.77 -29.56
CA SER A 31 2.74 76.77 -28.96
C SER A 31 1.79 77.69 -29.77
N ARG A 32 0.51 77.64 -29.33
CA ARG A 32 -0.50 78.72 -29.10
C ARG A 32 -1.19 79.41 -30.30
N MET A 33 -2.53 79.27 -30.41
CA MET A 33 -3.59 80.13 -29.81
C MET A 33 -4.92 80.18 -30.62
N LEU A 34 -6.04 80.10 -29.87
CA LEU A 34 -7.35 80.79 -30.00
C LEU A 34 -8.22 80.70 -31.27
N ALA A 35 -9.45 80.15 -31.08
CA ALA A 35 -10.74 80.87 -31.05
C ALA A 35 -11.88 80.14 -31.82
N GLY A 36 -13.07 80.08 -31.19
CA GLY A 36 -14.35 79.85 -31.89
C GLY A 36 -15.28 78.81 -31.26
N MET A 37 -16.07 79.20 -30.25
CA MET A 37 -17.34 78.52 -29.93
C MET A 37 -18.46 79.02 -30.85
N PRO A 38 -19.49 78.20 -31.11
CA PRO A 38 -20.83 78.66 -30.73
C PRO A 38 -21.57 77.66 -29.82
N ARG A 39 -22.35 78.27 -28.92
CA ARG A 39 -23.23 77.69 -27.91
C ARG A 39 -24.39 76.90 -28.54
N GLY A 40 -24.66 75.71 -27.99
CA GLY A 40 -25.87 74.94 -28.33
C GLY A 40 -26.02 73.56 -27.70
N ARG A 41 -25.17 73.15 -26.74
CA ARG A 41 -25.25 71.82 -26.07
C ARG A 41 -24.76 71.89 -24.62
N GLN A 42 -25.44 72.64 -23.77
CA GLN A 42 -24.99 72.86 -22.38
C GLN A 42 -25.89 72.27 -21.30
N ILE A 43 -26.96 71.55 -21.67
CA ILE A 43 -27.85 70.87 -20.69
C ILE A 43 -27.64 69.35 -20.68
N HIS A 44 -27.23 68.74 -21.80
CA HIS A 44 -26.87 67.31 -21.84
C HIS A 44 -25.47 66.98 -21.27
N LYS A 45 -24.54 67.95 -21.28
CA LYS A 45 -23.18 67.76 -20.73
C LYS A 45 -23.17 67.71 -19.19
N THR A 46 -24.09 68.42 -18.53
CA THR A 46 -24.16 68.47 -17.06
C THR A 46 -24.65 67.13 -16.49
N PHE A 47 -25.61 66.47 -17.14
CA PHE A 47 -26.07 65.14 -16.72
C PHE A 47 -25.04 64.03 -16.99
N ASN A 48 -24.31 64.08 -18.11
CA ASN A 48 -23.24 63.11 -18.37
C ASN A 48 -22.03 63.36 -17.47
N ASN A 49 -21.72 64.60 -17.12
CA ASN A 49 -20.66 64.90 -16.15
C ASN A 49 -21.05 64.46 -14.73
N ILE A 50 -22.31 64.62 -14.30
CA ILE A 50 -22.78 64.09 -13.01
C ILE A 50 -22.72 62.55 -13.00
N LYS A 51 -23.13 61.87 -14.08
CA LYS A 51 -23.00 60.41 -14.20
C LYS A 51 -21.54 59.96 -14.17
N ILE A 52 -20.64 60.67 -14.84
CA ILE A 52 -19.20 60.38 -14.81
C ILE A 52 -18.60 60.67 -13.43
N THR A 53 -19.01 61.73 -12.74
CA THR A 53 -18.54 62.04 -11.37
C THR A 53 -19.06 61.03 -10.35
N ILE A 54 -20.30 60.56 -10.48
CA ILE A 54 -20.85 59.48 -9.65
C ILE A 54 -20.13 58.16 -9.95
N LEU A 55 -19.87 57.84 -11.22
CA LEU A 55 -19.13 56.64 -11.63
C LEU A 55 -17.67 56.70 -11.16
N CYS A 56 -16.99 57.85 -11.30
CA CYS A 56 -15.65 58.06 -10.77
C CYS A 56 -15.63 57.98 -9.25
N GLY A 57 -16.63 58.52 -8.55
CA GLY A 57 -16.80 58.36 -7.11
C GLY A 57 -17.01 56.90 -6.70
N PHE A 58 -17.84 56.15 -7.42
CA PHE A 58 -18.07 54.72 -7.19
C PHE A 58 -16.82 53.89 -7.47
N VAL A 59 -16.10 54.18 -8.55
CA VAL A 59 -14.83 53.51 -8.90
C VAL A 59 -13.76 53.88 -7.90
N THR A 60 -13.73 55.11 -7.37
CA THR A 60 -12.76 55.49 -6.34
C THR A 60 -13.12 54.84 -5.00
N ILE A 61 -14.39 54.68 -4.66
CA ILE A 61 -14.84 53.89 -3.49
C ILE A 61 -14.53 52.40 -3.68
N LEU A 62 -14.69 51.84 -4.88
CA LEU A 62 -14.35 50.45 -5.19
C LEU A 62 -12.84 50.22 -5.22
N VAL A 63 -12.06 51.17 -5.71
CA VAL A 63 -10.58 51.13 -5.70
C VAL A 63 -10.06 51.40 -4.29
N LEU A 64 -10.67 52.28 -3.51
CA LEU A 64 -10.36 52.48 -2.08
C LEU A 64 -10.79 51.29 -1.22
N ARG A 65 -11.91 50.61 -1.54
CA ARG A 65 -12.26 49.31 -0.92
C ARG A 65 -11.43 48.14 -1.45
N GLY A 66 -10.81 48.28 -2.62
CA GLY A 66 -9.88 47.32 -3.20
C GLY A 66 -8.44 47.51 -2.69
N THR A 67 -8.07 48.71 -2.24
CA THR A 67 -6.75 49.07 -1.71
C THR A 67 -6.72 49.19 -0.18
N ILE A 68 -7.86 49.40 0.47
CA ILE A 68 -8.06 49.24 1.92
C ILE A 68 -8.89 47.97 2.12
N GLY A 69 -8.17 46.88 2.39
CA GLY A 69 -8.66 45.52 2.37
C GLY A 69 -9.94 45.28 3.20
N VAL A 70 -10.97 44.79 2.52
CA VAL A 70 -12.01 43.92 3.09
C VAL A 70 -11.76 42.49 2.60
N GLY A 71 -10.52 42.03 2.77
CA GLY A 71 -10.05 40.72 2.33
C GLY A 71 -9.27 39.96 3.41
N ASN A 72 -9.40 40.35 4.69
CA ASN A 72 -8.62 39.73 5.77
C ASN A 72 -9.38 39.62 7.12
N LEU A 73 -10.71 39.57 7.10
CA LEU A 73 -11.52 39.34 8.31
C LEU A 73 -12.13 37.93 8.39
N GLY A 74 -11.98 37.11 7.34
CA GLY A 74 -12.41 35.70 7.33
C GLY A 74 -11.29 34.68 7.17
N SER A 75 -10.08 35.12 6.79
CA SER A 75 -8.88 34.26 6.68
C SER A 75 -8.26 33.96 8.04
N SER A 76 -8.12 34.98 8.91
CA SER A 76 -7.47 34.79 10.20
C SER A 76 -8.28 33.91 11.16
N GLU A 77 -9.61 33.97 11.09
CA GLU A 77 -10.49 33.14 11.92
C GLU A 77 -10.51 31.71 11.40
N ALA A 78 -10.58 31.50 10.08
CA ALA A 78 -10.46 30.17 9.48
C ALA A 78 -9.06 29.55 9.67
N GLU A 79 -8.00 30.34 9.59
CA GLU A 79 -6.62 29.92 9.87
C GLU A 79 -6.42 29.62 11.35
N ALA A 80 -6.96 30.44 12.27
CA ALA A 80 -6.89 30.18 13.71
C ALA A 80 -7.70 28.95 14.11
N VAL A 81 -8.89 28.75 13.53
CA VAL A 81 -9.69 27.52 13.72
C VAL A 81 -8.92 26.31 13.18
N ASN A 82 -8.29 26.43 12.01
CA ASN A 82 -7.48 25.35 11.45
C ASN A 82 -6.24 25.03 12.31
N GLN A 83 -5.56 26.04 12.86
CA GLN A 83 -4.46 25.83 13.80
C GLN A 83 -4.93 25.17 15.10
N ASN A 84 -6.06 25.63 15.66
CA ASN A 84 -6.64 25.02 16.86
C ASN A 84 -7.02 23.55 16.62
N LEU A 85 -7.62 23.24 15.46
CA LEU A 85 -7.91 21.86 15.06
C LEU A 85 -6.63 21.01 14.90
N ILE A 86 -5.55 21.57 14.37
CA ILE A 86 -4.25 20.88 14.26
C ILE A 86 -3.66 20.63 15.65
N GLU A 87 -3.69 21.62 16.53
CA GLU A 87 -3.21 21.49 17.92
C GLU A 87 -4.04 20.49 18.71
N GLU A 88 -5.36 20.53 18.59
CA GLU A 88 -6.28 19.57 19.23
C GLU A 88 -6.07 18.16 18.66
N THR A 89 -5.90 18.00 17.35
CA THR A 89 -5.56 16.72 16.72
C THR A 89 -4.23 16.19 17.23
N ASN A 90 -3.19 17.03 17.28
CA ASN A 90 -1.88 16.64 17.81
C ASN A 90 -1.95 16.29 19.30
N ARG A 91 -2.78 16.99 20.07
CA ARG A 91 -3.04 16.67 21.48
C ARG A 91 -3.73 15.32 21.63
N ILE A 92 -4.77 15.04 20.84
CA ILE A 92 -5.46 13.74 20.83
C ILE A 92 -4.49 12.63 20.40
N LEU A 93 -3.69 12.84 19.36
CA LEU A 93 -2.68 11.87 18.92
C LEU A 93 -1.62 11.63 20.01
N ALA A 94 -1.21 12.68 20.73
CA ALA A 94 -0.30 12.56 21.84
C ALA A 94 -0.94 11.80 23.01
N GLU A 95 -2.21 12.06 23.32
CA GLU A 95 -2.98 11.36 24.35
C GLU A 95 -3.09 9.86 24.03
N ILE A 96 -3.49 9.50 22.80
CA ILE A 96 -3.52 8.11 22.31
C ILE A 96 -2.16 7.44 22.41
N ARG A 97 -1.07 8.16 22.08
CA ARG A 97 0.30 7.64 22.18
C ARG A 97 0.80 7.52 23.63
N SER A 98 0.23 8.31 24.54
CA SER A 98 0.62 8.37 25.95
C SER A 98 -0.23 7.52 26.88
N ASP A 99 -1.31 6.91 26.37
CA ASP A 99 -2.20 6.01 27.11
C ASP A 99 -1.47 4.67 27.36
N SER A 100 -0.41 4.75 28.15
CA SER A 100 0.30 3.64 28.75
C SER A 100 -0.55 3.16 29.91
N ASP A 101 -1.12 1.97 29.81
CA ASP A 101 -1.94 1.38 30.86
C ASP A 101 -1.11 1.30 32.17
N PRO A 102 -1.49 2.03 33.24
CA PRO A 102 -0.70 2.12 34.48
C PRO A 102 -0.66 0.80 35.26
N ASP A 103 -1.50 -0.18 34.91
CA ASP A 103 -1.46 -1.55 35.42
C ASP A 103 -0.57 -2.48 34.55
N GLU A 104 0.19 -1.94 33.58
CA GLU A 104 1.19 -2.74 32.86
C GLU A 104 2.26 -3.25 33.83
N PRO A 105 2.42 -4.59 33.96
CA PRO A 105 3.55 -5.13 34.68
C PRO A 105 4.83 -4.66 33.98
N LEU A 106 5.78 -4.12 34.76
CA LEU A 106 7.17 -3.88 34.33
C LEU A 106 7.64 -5.10 33.52
N GLU A 107 8.22 -4.86 32.34
CA GLU A 107 8.75 -5.89 31.45
C GLU A 107 9.63 -6.86 32.25
N THR A 108 9.06 -8.00 32.65
CA THR A 108 9.86 -9.08 33.21
C THR A 108 10.57 -9.71 32.03
N GLU A 109 11.84 -9.36 31.84
CA GLU A 109 12.72 -10.05 30.90
C GLU A 109 12.48 -11.55 31.02
N ILE A 110 12.17 -12.22 29.91
CA ILE A 110 12.07 -13.68 29.90
C ILE A 110 13.39 -14.19 30.47
N ASN A 111 13.30 -14.95 31.55
CA ASN A 111 14.45 -15.67 32.07
C ASN A 111 15.01 -16.53 30.92
N ALA A 112 16.25 -16.25 30.50
CA ALA A 112 16.88 -16.93 29.36
C ALA A 112 16.92 -18.46 29.48
N ASN A 113 16.63 -19.00 30.67
CA ASN A 113 16.48 -20.44 30.94
C ASN A 113 15.11 -21.02 30.58
N VAL A 114 14.11 -20.21 30.20
CA VAL A 114 12.77 -20.66 29.82
C VAL A 114 12.62 -20.61 28.30
N THR A 115 12.37 -21.76 27.67
CA THR A 115 12.10 -21.83 26.24
C THR A 115 10.71 -21.24 25.95
N TYR A 116 10.66 -20.23 25.08
CA TYR A 116 9.40 -19.63 24.62
C TYR A 116 8.50 -20.66 23.93
N THR A 117 7.17 -20.57 24.13
CA THR A 117 6.17 -21.40 23.46
C THR A 117 4.99 -20.57 23.01
N LEU A 118 4.40 -20.87 21.85
CA LEU A 118 3.19 -20.19 21.34
C LEU A 118 1.90 -20.61 22.07
N GLY A 119 2.00 -21.55 23.01
CA GLY A 119 0.90 -22.12 23.79
C GLY A 119 1.10 -23.60 24.07
N PRO A 120 0.14 -24.25 24.76
CA PRO A 120 0.21 -25.69 25.04
C PRO A 120 0.35 -26.52 23.78
N LYS A 121 1.17 -27.58 23.83
CA LYS A 121 1.35 -28.50 22.69
C LYS A 121 0.04 -29.22 22.38
N ILE A 122 -0.32 -29.21 21.11
CA ILE A 122 -1.42 -29.98 20.54
C ILE A 122 -0.81 -30.99 19.58
N SER A 123 -1.22 -32.27 19.66
CA SER A 123 -0.64 -33.35 18.87
C SER A 123 -1.68 -34.13 18.05
N ASP A 124 -2.96 -33.77 18.15
CA ASP A 124 -4.09 -34.46 17.53
C ASP A 124 -5.03 -33.47 16.80
N TRP A 125 -4.52 -32.32 16.36
CA TRP A 125 -5.33 -31.24 15.76
C TRP A 125 -6.11 -31.70 14.53
N ASP A 126 -5.51 -32.50 13.65
CA ASP A 126 -6.20 -33.03 12.46
C ASP A 126 -7.42 -33.89 12.84
N GLN A 127 -7.30 -34.67 13.91
CA GLN A 127 -8.38 -35.50 14.41
C GLN A 127 -9.48 -34.65 15.06
N GLN A 128 -9.10 -33.66 15.89
CA GLN A 128 -10.04 -32.72 16.49
C GLN A 128 -10.81 -31.95 15.41
N ARG A 129 -10.11 -31.39 14.42
CA ARG A 129 -10.68 -30.64 13.30
C ARG A 129 -11.61 -31.50 12.46
N LYS A 130 -11.24 -32.75 12.16
CA LYS A 130 -12.11 -33.70 11.46
C LYS A 130 -13.41 -34.01 12.23
N VAL A 131 -13.32 -34.19 13.55
CA VAL A 131 -14.51 -34.41 14.41
C VAL A 131 -15.37 -33.15 14.49
N TRP A 132 -14.78 -31.97 14.50
CA TRP A 132 -15.53 -30.71 14.50
C TRP A 132 -16.27 -30.53 13.17
N LEU A 133 -15.61 -30.72 12.03
CA LEU A 133 -16.22 -30.57 10.70
C LEU A 133 -17.39 -31.54 10.48
N SER A 134 -17.31 -32.77 11.01
CA SER A 134 -18.42 -33.72 10.90
C SER A 134 -19.63 -33.37 11.77
N LYS A 135 -19.42 -32.61 12.86
CA LYS A 135 -20.48 -32.14 13.76
C LYS A 135 -21.10 -30.81 13.34
N ASN A 136 -20.42 -30.03 12.50
CA ASN A 136 -20.83 -28.68 12.08
C ASN A 136 -20.87 -28.58 10.54
N PRO A 137 -21.75 -29.33 9.86
CA PRO A 137 -21.82 -29.38 8.38
C PRO A 137 -22.19 -28.03 7.72
N GLU A 138 -22.76 -27.09 8.48
CA GLU A 138 -23.07 -25.72 8.06
C GLU A 138 -21.82 -24.83 7.90
N PHE A 139 -20.67 -25.25 8.44
CA PHE A 139 -19.37 -24.61 8.28
C PHE A 139 -18.37 -25.52 7.54
N PRO A 140 -18.62 -25.85 6.25
CA PRO A 140 -17.74 -26.74 5.50
C PRO A 140 -16.44 -26.04 5.13
N ASN A 141 -15.33 -26.78 5.20
CA ASN A 141 -14.01 -26.27 4.76
C ASN A 141 -13.86 -26.13 3.25
N PHE A 142 -14.83 -26.63 2.47
CA PHE A 142 -14.95 -26.41 1.04
C PHE A 142 -16.36 -25.93 0.69
N VAL A 143 -16.45 -24.87 -0.11
CA VAL A 143 -17.72 -24.31 -0.62
C VAL A 143 -17.67 -24.35 -2.15
N ASN A 144 -18.63 -25.03 -2.78
CA ASN A 144 -18.69 -25.20 -4.24
C ASN A 144 -17.37 -25.71 -4.87
N GLY A 145 -16.70 -26.64 -4.19
CA GLY A 145 -15.42 -27.22 -4.64
C GLY A 145 -14.20 -26.33 -4.41
N LYS A 146 -14.35 -25.13 -3.83
CA LYS A 146 -13.25 -24.23 -3.46
C LYS A 146 -12.99 -24.31 -1.96
N ALA A 147 -11.71 -24.42 -1.58
CA ALA A 147 -11.32 -24.41 -0.17
C ALA A 147 -11.59 -23.03 0.45
N ARG A 148 -12.05 -23.00 1.70
CA ARG A 148 -12.23 -21.74 2.44
C ARG A 148 -10.88 -21.11 2.77
N ILE A 149 -10.74 -19.82 2.45
CA ILE A 149 -9.55 -19.02 2.74
C ILE A 149 -9.93 -17.92 3.73
N LEU A 150 -9.08 -17.71 4.74
CA LEU A 150 -9.10 -16.54 5.62
C LEU A 150 -7.88 -15.67 5.31
N LEU A 151 -8.08 -14.49 4.71
CA LEU A 151 -7.02 -13.50 4.56
C LEU A 151 -6.77 -12.85 5.91
N VAL A 152 -5.52 -12.84 6.36
CA VAL A 152 -5.09 -12.23 7.62
C VAL A 152 -4.08 -11.15 7.33
N THR A 153 -4.33 -9.95 7.83
CA THR A 153 -3.41 -8.82 7.78
C THR A 153 -3.48 -8.06 9.10
N GLY A 154 -2.63 -7.06 9.28
CA GLY A 154 -2.68 -6.24 10.47
C GLY A 154 -1.67 -5.10 10.46
N SER A 155 -1.82 -4.22 11.44
CA SER A 155 -0.91 -3.12 11.72
C SER A 155 -0.74 -2.98 13.24
N PRO A 156 0.25 -2.20 13.71
CA PRO A 156 0.29 -1.81 15.11
C PRO A 156 -1.02 -1.15 15.58
N PRO A 157 -1.38 -1.25 16.87
CA PRO A 157 -2.55 -0.58 17.46
C PRO A 157 -2.42 0.94 17.47
N ASN A 158 -1.19 1.42 17.66
CA ASN A 158 -0.92 2.84 17.83
C ASN A 158 -0.87 3.55 16.48
N PRO A 159 -1.22 4.86 16.43
CA PRO A 159 -1.05 5.66 15.23
C PRO A 159 0.37 5.57 14.70
N CYS A 160 0.52 5.57 13.38
CA CYS A 160 1.83 5.55 12.75
C CYS A 160 2.70 6.72 13.21
N ASP A 161 4.03 6.57 13.15
CA ASP A 161 4.98 7.64 13.46
C ASP A 161 4.68 8.88 12.60
N ASN A 162 4.34 8.62 11.33
CA ASN A 162 3.89 9.61 10.35
C ASN A 162 2.42 9.37 10.01
N ALA A 163 1.58 10.40 10.14
CA ALA A 163 0.14 10.35 9.86
C ALA A 163 -0.20 9.93 8.42
N ILE A 164 0.70 10.15 7.44
CA ILE A 164 0.48 9.65 6.08
C ILE A 164 0.51 8.11 6.04
N GLY A 165 1.21 7.47 6.97
CA GLY A 165 1.27 6.02 7.10
C GLY A 165 -0.11 5.41 7.30
N ASP A 166 -0.90 5.97 8.22
CA ASP A 166 -2.28 5.54 8.48
C ASP A 166 -3.16 5.64 7.22
N HIS A 167 -2.97 6.69 6.42
CA HIS A 167 -3.68 6.82 5.15
C HIS A 167 -3.34 5.69 4.16
N TYR A 168 -2.07 5.26 4.10
CA TYR A 168 -1.68 4.14 3.25
C TYR A 168 -2.07 2.77 3.83
N LEU A 169 -2.13 2.61 5.14
CA LEU A 169 -2.76 1.44 5.78
C LEU A 169 -4.24 1.33 5.40
N LEU A 170 -4.98 2.45 5.44
CA LEU A 170 -6.38 2.51 5.01
C LEU A 170 -6.54 2.11 3.53
N LYS A 171 -5.67 2.62 2.66
CA LYS A 171 -5.71 2.26 1.23
C LYS A 171 -5.35 0.80 1.00
N ALA A 172 -4.40 0.26 1.74
CA ALA A 172 -4.03 -1.15 1.67
C ALA A 172 -5.17 -2.07 2.13
N VAL A 173 -5.85 -1.74 3.23
CA VAL A 173 -7.01 -2.53 3.67
C VAL A 173 -8.19 -2.41 2.70
N LYS A 174 -8.49 -1.22 2.15
CA LYS A 174 -9.50 -1.09 1.08
C LYS A 174 -9.18 -1.98 -0.11
N ASN A 175 -7.92 -1.99 -0.57
CA ASN A 175 -7.48 -2.86 -1.67
C ASN A 175 -7.73 -4.35 -1.36
N LYS A 176 -7.40 -4.81 -0.16
CA LYS A 176 -7.66 -6.18 0.29
C LYS A 176 -9.16 -6.47 0.41
N ILE A 177 -9.96 -5.55 0.96
CA ILE A 177 -11.42 -5.65 1.04
C ILE A 177 -12.02 -5.84 -0.35
N ASP A 178 -11.57 -5.06 -1.34
CA ASP A 178 -12.07 -5.16 -2.71
C ASP A 178 -11.76 -6.52 -3.33
N TYR A 179 -10.53 -7.01 -3.21
CA TYR A 179 -10.15 -8.34 -3.69
C TYR A 179 -10.96 -9.44 -2.97
N CYS A 180 -10.96 -9.45 -1.64
CA CYS A 180 -11.67 -10.44 -0.85
C CYS A 180 -13.17 -10.50 -1.18
N ARG A 181 -13.82 -9.33 -1.34
CA ARG A 181 -15.23 -9.26 -1.75
C ARG A 181 -15.49 -9.84 -3.14
N LEU A 182 -14.57 -9.66 -4.08
CA LEU A 182 -14.70 -10.19 -5.44
C LEU A 182 -14.49 -11.70 -5.49
N HIS A 183 -13.63 -12.24 -4.64
CA HIS A 183 -13.23 -13.66 -4.62
C HIS A 183 -13.91 -14.50 -3.53
N GLY A 184 -14.79 -13.90 -2.73
CA GLY A 184 -15.50 -14.62 -1.66
C GLY A 184 -14.60 -15.09 -0.53
N ILE A 185 -13.59 -14.29 -0.18
CA ILE A 185 -12.60 -14.57 0.86
C ILE A 185 -12.93 -13.75 2.10
N GLU A 186 -12.90 -14.36 3.27
CA GLU A 186 -13.07 -13.67 4.56
C GLU A 186 -11.77 -12.94 4.94
N ILE A 187 -11.87 -11.83 5.66
CA ILE A 187 -10.72 -11.02 6.07
C ILE A 187 -10.71 -10.76 7.59
N VAL A 188 -9.56 -10.97 8.21
CA VAL A 188 -9.25 -10.52 9.58
C VAL A 188 -8.17 -9.45 9.52
N TYR A 189 -8.45 -8.31 10.13
CA TYR A 189 -7.49 -7.23 10.32
C TYR A 189 -7.13 -7.14 11.81
N ASN A 190 -5.93 -7.55 12.17
CA ASN A 190 -5.47 -7.49 13.56
C ASN A 190 -4.84 -6.13 13.88
N MET A 191 -5.22 -5.56 15.01
CA MET A 191 -4.59 -4.39 15.63
C MET A 191 -4.12 -4.67 17.07
N ALA A 192 -4.21 -5.93 17.54
CA ALA A 192 -3.84 -6.28 18.90
C ALA A 192 -2.46 -6.94 18.98
N HIS A 193 -1.70 -6.64 20.03
CA HIS A 193 -0.54 -7.42 20.42
C HIS A 193 -1.00 -8.62 21.25
N LEU A 194 -1.07 -9.80 20.63
CA LEU A 194 -1.48 -11.04 21.31
C LEU A 194 -0.38 -11.63 22.20
N ASP A 195 0.87 -11.23 21.93
CA ASP A 195 2.06 -11.66 22.64
C ASP A 195 3.07 -10.51 22.63
N ARG A 196 3.57 -10.11 23.80
CA ARG A 196 4.51 -8.98 23.95
C ARG A 196 5.94 -9.35 23.55
N GLU A 197 6.27 -10.63 23.54
CA GLU A 197 7.59 -11.15 23.19
C GLU A 197 7.76 -11.23 21.67
N LEU A 198 6.68 -11.61 20.97
CA LEU A 198 6.61 -11.64 19.51
C LEU A 198 6.03 -10.33 18.94
N ALA A 199 6.78 -9.25 19.10
CA ALA A 199 6.46 -7.94 18.52
C ALA A 199 6.92 -7.79 17.05
N GLY A 200 6.42 -6.75 16.36
CA GLY A 200 6.83 -6.41 14.99
C GLY A 200 6.46 -7.48 13.97
N TYR A 201 7.39 -7.84 13.07
CA TYR A 201 7.14 -8.84 12.02
C TYR A 201 6.84 -10.24 12.59
N TRP A 202 7.20 -10.51 13.85
CA TRP A 202 6.93 -11.78 14.52
C TRP A 202 5.49 -11.94 15.03
N ALA A 203 4.74 -10.84 15.16
CA ALA A 203 3.38 -10.84 15.72
C ALA A 203 2.37 -11.68 14.91
N LYS A 204 2.71 -12.00 13.66
CA LYS A 204 1.90 -12.86 12.79
C LYS A 204 1.84 -14.31 13.29
N LEU A 205 2.89 -14.86 13.91
CA LEU A 205 2.92 -16.26 14.37
C LEU A 205 1.83 -16.57 15.43
N PRO A 206 1.75 -15.86 16.57
CA PRO A 206 0.73 -16.14 17.59
C PRO A 206 -0.68 -15.88 17.07
N LEU A 207 -0.86 -14.88 16.20
CA LEU A 207 -2.13 -14.60 15.54
C LEU A 207 -2.58 -15.74 14.62
N ILE A 208 -1.70 -16.22 13.73
CA ILE A 208 -2.00 -17.33 12.83
C ILE A 208 -2.36 -18.57 13.65
N ARG A 209 -1.57 -18.92 14.67
CA ARG A 209 -1.89 -20.06 15.56
C ARG A 209 -3.27 -19.90 16.19
N ARG A 210 -3.60 -18.72 16.72
CA ARG A 210 -4.90 -18.46 17.34
C ARG A 210 -6.04 -18.62 16.33
N LEU A 211 -5.89 -18.08 15.12
CA LEU A 211 -6.91 -18.18 14.08
C LEU A 211 -7.09 -19.62 13.57
N MET A 212 -6.01 -20.40 13.44
CA MET A 212 -6.11 -21.83 13.09
C MET A 212 -7.01 -22.58 14.07
N LEU A 213 -6.79 -22.37 15.36
CA LEU A 213 -7.50 -23.07 16.43
C LEU A 213 -8.93 -22.55 16.63
N SER A 214 -9.17 -21.25 16.40
CA SER A 214 -10.50 -20.64 16.54
C SER A 214 -11.41 -20.85 15.33
N HIS A 215 -10.84 -21.16 14.16
CA HIS A 215 -11.58 -21.34 12.91
C HIS A 215 -11.29 -22.71 12.24
N PRO A 216 -11.79 -23.83 12.80
CA PRO A 216 -11.57 -25.16 12.23
C PRO A 216 -12.18 -25.33 10.83
N GLU A 217 -13.16 -24.50 10.45
CA GLU A 217 -13.76 -24.46 9.12
C GLU A 217 -12.82 -23.89 8.05
N ILE A 218 -11.80 -23.12 8.42
CA ILE A 218 -10.88 -22.52 7.45
C ILE A 218 -9.87 -23.59 7.01
N GLU A 219 -9.73 -23.79 5.70
CA GLU A 219 -8.75 -24.71 5.14
C GLU A 219 -7.39 -24.04 4.93
N TRP A 220 -7.40 -22.78 4.49
CA TRP A 220 -6.19 -21.99 4.27
C TRP A 220 -6.23 -20.66 5.01
N ILE A 221 -5.22 -20.39 5.82
CA ILE A 221 -4.94 -19.05 6.32
C ILE A 221 -3.94 -18.42 5.38
N TRP A 222 -4.28 -17.25 4.83
CA TRP A 222 -3.41 -16.49 3.95
C TRP A 222 -2.96 -15.23 4.65
N TRP A 223 -1.72 -15.23 5.13
CA TRP A 223 -1.10 -14.03 5.68
C TRP A 223 -0.70 -13.08 4.54
N MET A 224 -1.01 -11.79 4.69
CA MET A 224 -0.57 -10.74 3.77
C MET A 224 -0.19 -9.47 4.53
N ASP A 225 1.05 -9.00 4.37
CA ASP A 225 1.57 -7.80 5.04
C ASP A 225 0.74 -6.55 4.67
N SER A 226 0.73 -5.56 5.56
CA SER A 226 -0.03 -4.32 5.38
C SER A 226 0.45 -3.50 4.18
N ASP A 227 1.72 -3.61 3.80
CA ASP A 227 2.35 -2.92 2.66
C ASP A 227 2.39 -3.78 1.38
N ALA A 228 1.70 -4.92 1.37
CA ALA A 228 1.41 -5.68 0.17
C ALA A 228 0.04 -5.33 -0.42
N PHE A 229 -0.03 -5.08 -1.73
CA PHE A 229 -1.24 -4.74 -2.46
C PHE A 229 -1.55 -5.80 -3.50
N PHE A 230 -2.83 -6.18 -3.62
CA PHE A 230 -3.32 -6.83 -4.83
C PHE A 230 -3.23 -5.85 -5.98
N THR A 231 -2.59 -6.27 -7.06
CA THR A 231 -2.50 -5.52 -8.32
C THR A 231 -3.11 -6.28 -9.50
N ASP A 232 -3.45 -7.54 -9.32
CA ASP A 232 -4.36 -8.30 -10.18
C ASP A 232 -5.65 -8.64 -9.42
N MET A 233 -6.74 -7.95 -9.75
CA MET A 233 -8.05 -8.16 -9.12
C MET A 233 -8.83 -9.33 -9.72
N VAL A 234 -8.33 -9.94 -10.80
CA VAL A 234 -8.99 -11.03 -11.54
C VAL A 234 -8.32 -12.38 -11.25
N PHE A 235 -7.00 -12.38 -11.04
CA PHE A 235 -6.26 -13.60 -10.74
C PHE A 235 -6.78 -14.29 -9.48
N GLU A 236 -6.93 -15.61 -9.56
CA GLU A 236 -7.35 -16.47 -8.46
C GLU A 236 -6.25 -17.50 -8.19
N ILE A 237 -5.91 -17.72 -6.93
CA ILE A 237 -4.86 -18.66 -6.54
C ILE A 237 -5.26 -20.07 -6.99
N PRO A 238 -4.43 -20.80 -7.76
CA PRO A 238 -4.75 -22.13 -8.26
C PRO A 238 -4.58 -23.19 -7.17
N LEU A 239 -5.46 -23.18 -6.15
CA LEU A 239 -5.31 -23.99 -4.93
C LEU A 239 -5.15 -25.50 -5.17
N SER A 240 -5.74 -26.04 -6.24
CA SER A 240 -5.59 -27.45 -6.62
C SER A 240 -4.14 -27.84 -6.92
N LYS A 241 -3.29 -26.88 -7.29
CA LYS A 241 -1.84 -27.08 -7.44
C LYS A 241 -1.17 -27.44 -6.11
N TYR A 242 -1.77 -27.05 -4.98
CA TYR A 242 -1.18 -27.15 -3.65
C TYR A 242 -1.79 -28.26 -2.78
N ASP A 243 -2.58 -29.17 -3.34
CA ASP A 243 -3.29 -30.23 -2.59
C ASP A 243 -2.37 -31.10 -1.73
N LYS A 244 -1.10 -31.27 -2.12
CA LYS A 244 -0.10 -32.08 -1.40
C LYS A 244 0.74 -31.29 -0.40
N TYR A 245 0.56 -29.98 -0.33
CA TYR A 245 1.38 -29.03 0.41
C TYR A 245 0.57 -28.36 1.53
N ASN A 246 1.29 -27.86 2.52
CA ASN A 246 0.72 -27.20 3.71
C ASN A 246 1.24 -25.77 3.89
N LEU A 247 2.38 -25.42 3.27
CA LEU A 247 2.88 -24.07 3.19
C LEU A 247 3.11 -23.71 1.71
N VAL A 248 2.53 -22.61 1.25
CA VAL A 248 2.78 -22.04 -0.07
C VAL A 248 3.35 -20.65 0.11
N VAL A 249 4.55 -20.42 -0.41
CA VAL A 249 5.29 -19.17 -0.22
C VAL A 249 6.02 -18.82 -1.50
N HIS A 250 6.05 -17.52 -1.86
CA HIS A 250 6.80 -17.11 -3.03
C HIS A 250 8.30 -17.29 -2.78
N GLY A 251 9.02 -17.93 -3.69
CA GLY A 251 10.46 -18.13 -3.54
C GLY A 251 11.12 -18.78 -4.74
N TYR A 252 12.45 -18.71 -4.78
CA TYR A 252 13.26 -19.19 -5.88
C TYR A 252 14.13 -20.38 -5.42
N PRO A 253 13.98 -21.58 -6.02
CA PRO A 253 14.72 -22.76 -5.60
C PRO A 253 16.25 -22.62 -5.66
N ASP A 254 16.79 -21.91 -6.65
CA ASP A 254 18.23 -21.63 -6.77
C ASP A 254 18.72 -20.74 -5.62
N LEU A 255 17.98 -19.68 -5.29
CA LEU A 255 18.29 -18.84 -4.14
C LEU A 255 18.21 -19.61 -2.82
N MET A 256 17.25 -20.52 -2.71
CA MET A 256 17.04 -21.33 -1.50
C MET A 256 18.14 -22.37 -1.32
N PHE A 257 18.26 -23.31 -2.26
CA PHE A 257 19.03 -24.53 -2.07
C PHE A 257 20.49 -24.42 -2.50
N GLU A 258 20.79 -23.57 -3.49
CA GLU A 258 22.16 -23.38 -3.97
C GLU A 258 22.83 -22.22 -3.26
N GLN A 259 22.18 -21.06 -3.24
CA GLN A 259 22.79 -19.83 -2.72
C GLN A 259 22.58 -19.61 -1.22
N LYS A 260 21.57 -20.25 -0.62
CA LYS A 260 21.15 -20.04 0.78
C LYS A 260 20.94 -18.57 1.10
N SER A 261 20.26 -17.87 0.20
CA SER A 261 20.03 -16.42 0.27
C SER A 261 18.94 -16.08 1.29
N TRP A 262 19.09 -15.00 2.04
CA TRP A 262 18.06 -14.53 2.98
C TRP A 262 16.80 -13.97 2.29
N ILE A 263 16.86 -13.74 0.98
CA ILE A 263 15.72 -13.37 0.12
C ILE A 263 15.24 -14.53 -0.75
N ALA A 264 15.57 -15.77 -0.38
CA ALA A 264 15.18 -16.96 -1.15
C ALA A 264 13.65 -17.17 -1.21
N LEU A 265 12.93 -16.71 -0.20
CA LEU A 265 11.47 -16.69 -0.14
C LEU A 265 11.00 -15.39 0.53
N ASN A 266 9.70 -15.09 0.47
CA ASN A 266 9.12 -13.94 1.15
C ASN A 266 7.95 -14.31 2.06
N THR A 267 8.03 -13.93 3.35
CA THR A 267 6.99 -14.21 4.36
C THR A 267 5.98 -13.06 4.52
N GLY A 268 5.90 -12.16 3.54
CA GLY A 268 4.89 -11.11 3.51
C GLY A 268 3.61 -11.46 2.75
N SER A 269 3.60 -12.59 2.05
CA SER A 269 2.40 -13.16 1.45
C SER A 269 2.58 -14.67 1.30
N PHE A 270 1.87 -15.46 2.11
CA PHE A 270 1.98 -16.92 2.11
C PHE A 270 0.70 -17.59 2.63
N LEU A 271 0.50 -18.85 2.27
CA LEU A 271 -0.65 -19.65 2.71
C LEU A 271 -0.21 -20.78 3.65
N PHE A 272 -0.93 -20.94 4.76
CA PHE A 272 -0.86 -22.09 5.65
C PHE A 272 -2.13 -22.93 5.58
N ARG A 273 -1.99 -24.25 5.46
CA ARG A 273 -3.11 -25.17 5.63
C ARG A 273 -3.45 -25.33 7.11
N ASN A 274 -4.72 -25.32 7.46
CA ASN A 274 -5.16 -25.57 8.83
C ASN A 274 -5.04 -27.06 9.19
N CYS A 275 -3.84 -27.46 9.63
CA CYS A 275 -3.49 -28.85 9.94
C CYS A 275 -2.42 -28.93 11.05
N GLN A 276 -2.24 -30.13 11.61
CA GLN A 276 -1.26 -30.41 12.66
C GLN A 276 0.17 -30.01 12.26
N TRP A 277 0.55 -30.33 11.01
CA TRP A 277 1.88 -30.00 10.48
C TRP A 277 2.17 -28.49 10.55
N SER A 278 1.17 -27.64 10.29
CA SER A 278 1.34 -26.19 10.34
C SER A 278 1.45 -25.66 11.77
N LEU A 279 0.77 -26.28 12.75
CA LEU A 279 0.98 -25.96 14.17
C LEU A 279 2.41 -26.33 14.59
N ASP A 280 2.90 -27.49 14.15
CA ASP A 280 4.26 -27.94 14.45
C ASP A 280 5.31 -27.02 13.81
N LEU A 281 5.07 -26.54 12.59
CA LEU A 281 5.98 -25.57 11.96
C LEU A 281 6.01 -24.23 12.70
N LEU A 282 4.85 -23.73 13.16
CA LEU A 282 4.79 -22.51 13.95
C LEU A 282 5.60 -22.64 15.25
N ASP A 283 5.49 -23.78 15.94
CA ASP A 283 6.28 -24.08 17.14
C ASP A 283 7.80 -24.09 16.83
N ALA A 284 8.21 -24.63 15.69
CA ALA A 284 9.61 -24.68 15.26
C ALA A 284 10.15 -23.34 14.74
N TRP A 285 9.27 -22.44 14.26
CA TRP A 285 9.64 -21.16 13.69
C TRP A 285 9.76 -20.05 14.74
N ALA A 286 8.90 -20.07 15.77
CA ALA A 286 8.87 -19.08 16.84
C ALA A 286 10.16 -18.88 17.69
N PRO A 287 11.07 -19.86 17.90
CA PRO A 287 12.14 -19.74 18.89
C PRO A 287 13.14 -18.59 18.67
N MET A 288 13.29 -18.11 17.44
CA MET A 288 14.17 -16.96 17.12
C MET A 288 13.46 -15.60 17.27
N GLY A 289 12.17 -15.61 17.63
CA GLY A 289 11.31 -14.43 17.64
C GLY A 289 11.25 -13.61 18.93
N PRO A 290 11.41 -14.15 20.16
CA PRO A 290 11.29 -13.35 21.39
C PRO A 290 12.26 -12.18 21.42
N LYS A 291 11.75 -10.96 21.64
CA LYS A 291 12.54 -9.71 21.62
C LYS A 291 13.69 -9.71 22.63
N GLY A 292 14.64 -8.80 22.45
CA GLY A 292 15.82 -8.69 23.32
C GLY A 292 16.93 -9.70 22.95
N PRO A 293 17.71 -10.20 23.93
CA PRO A 293 18.91 -10.98 23.66
C PRO A 293 18.70 -12.21 22.76
N ILE A 294 17.55 -12.88 22.88
CA ILE A 294 17.23 -14.07 22.07
C ILE A 294 17.20 -13.71 20.57
N ARG A 295 16.43 -12.69 20.20
CA ARG A 295 16.31 -12.24 18.79
C ARG A 295 17.61 -11.62 18.27
N GLU A 296 18.35 -10.92 19.12
CA GLU A 296 19.65 -10.34 18.77
C GLU A 296 20.70 -11.42 18.44
N GLU A 297 20.85 -12.42 19.32
CA GLU A 297 21.77 -13.54 19.10
C GLU A 297 21.35 -14.41 17.91
N ALA A 298 20.05 -14.69 17.77
CA ALA A 298 19.52 -15.36 16.59
C ALA A 298 19.83 -14.58 15.30
N GLY A 299 19.76 -13.24 15.33
CA GLY A 299 20.13 -12.39 14.21
C GLY A 299 21.58 -12.59 13.76
N LYS A 300 22.51 -12.77 14.71
CA LYS A 300 23.91 -13.08 14.41
C LYS A 300 24.05 -14.45 13.76
N ILE A 301 23.34 -15.47 14.25
CA ILE A 301 23.30 -16.82 13.66
C ILE A 301 22.79 -16.76 12.23
N LEU A 302 21.68 -16.06 11.98
CA LEU A 302 21.09 -15.93 10.65
C LEU A 302 22.03 -15.20 9.68
N THR A 303 22.68 -14.12 10.14
CA THR A 303 23.66 -13.36 9.34
C THR A 303 24.87 -14.22 8.96
N ALA A 304 25.32 -15.09 9.86
CA ALA A 304 26.44 -16.00 9.59
C ALA A 304 26.09 -17.14 8.62
N ASN A 305 24.82 -17.52 8.52
CA ASN A 305 24.39 -18.70 7.76
C ASN A 305 23.65 -18.39 6.46
N LEU A 306 23.13 -17.17 6.29
CA LEU A 306 22.36 -16.78 5.11
C LEU A 306 23.10 -15.74 4.27
N LYS A 307 23.29 -16.07 2.99
CA LYS A 307 24.01 -15.23 2.04
C LYS A 307 23.28 -13.90 1.85
N GLY A 308 24.04 -12.80 1.95
CA GLY A 308 23.56 -11.45 1.65
C GLY A 308 22.69 -10.81 2.72
N ARG A 309 22.47 -11.47 3.87
CA ARG A 309 21.72 -10.90 4.99
C ARG A 309 22.54 -9.80 5.66
N PRO A 310 22.01 -8.57 5.83
CA PRO A 310 22.69 -7.54 6.62
C PRO A 310 22.65 -7.87 8.12
N ALA A 311 23.48 -7.19 8.91
CA ALA A 311 23.53 -7.39 10.36
C ALA A 311 22.41 -6.59 11.05
N PHE A 312 21.39 -7.32 11.51
CA PHE A 312 20.29 -6.83 12.35
C PHE A 312 19.64 -8.02 13.09
N GLU A 313 18.73 -7.71 14.02
CA GLU A 313 17.93 -8.70 14.78
C GLU A 313 17.28 -9.77 13.89
N ALA A 314 17.00 -10.96 14.42
CA ALA A 314 16.29 -12.00 13.69
C ALA A 314 14.92 -11.53 13.19
N ASP A 315 14.62 -11.86 11.93
CA ASP A 315 13.34 -11.66 11.26
C ASP A 315 12.70 -13.01 10.91
N ASP A 316 11.37 -13.01 10.79
CA ASP A 316 10.59 -14.21 10.52
C ASP A 316 10.99 -14.84 9.18
N GLN A 317 11.25 -14.05 8.14
CA GLN A 317 11.64 -14.54 6.82
C GLN A 317 12.95 -15.35 6.87
N SER A 318 14.00 -14.75 7.44
CA SER A 318 15.32 -15.37 7.58
C SER A 318 15.25 -16.61 8.47
N ALA A 319 14.49 -16.54 9.57
CA ALA A 319 14.31 -17.69 10.46
C ALA A 319 13.62 -18.86 9.75
N LEU A 320 12.61 -18.61 8.91
CA LEU A 320 11.96 -19.66 8.12
C LEU A 320 12.92 -20.29 7.12
N ILE A 321 13.69 -19.46 6.40
CA ILE A 321 14.70 -19.95 5.45
C ILE A 321 15.72 -20.84 6.17
N TYR A 322 16.25 -20.37 7.30
CA TYR A 322 17.21 -21.12 8.08
C TYR A 322 16.64 -22.44 8.61
N LEU A 323 15.40 -22.44 9.10
CA LEU A 323 14.69 -23.64 9.56
C LEU A 323 14.52 -24.66 8.42
N LEU A 324 14.03 -24.22 7.27
CA LEU A 324 13.80 -25.09 6.11
C LEU A 324 15.10 -25.64 5.51
N LEU A 325 16.22 -24.92 5.62
CA LEU A 325 17.54 -25.41 5.20
C LEU A 325 18.17 -26.37 6.21
N SER A 326 18.05 -26.07 7.50
CA SER A 326 18.67 -26.87 8.58
C SER A 326 17.91 -28.15 8.89
N GLN A 327 16.59 -28.16 8.69
CA GLN A 327 15.71 -29.30 8.96
C GLN A 327 14.95 -29.72 7.69
N LYS A 328 15.65 -29.72 6.55
CA LYS A 328 15.08 -29.96 5.22
C LYS A 328 14.21 -31.23 5.15
N GLU A 329 14.72 -32.35 5.65
CA GLU A 329 14.04 -33.66 5.61
C GLU A 329 12.73 -33.68 6.42
N THR A 330 12.57 -32.76 7.39
CA THR A 330 11.38 -32.67 8.23
C THR A 330 10.28 -31.85 7.57
N TRP A 331 10.63 -30.77 6.86
CA TRP A 331 9.67 -29.73 6.47
C TRP A 331 9.45 -29.59 4.96
N ILE A 332 10.49 -29.78 4.14
CA ILE A 332 10.47 -29.27 2.76
C ILE A 332 9.47 -30.00 1.85
N ASP A 333 9.10 -31.24 2.19
CA ASP A 333 8.17 -32.06 1.42
C ASP A 333 6.74 -31.47 1.39
N LYS A 334 6.38 -30.67 2.40
CA LYS A 334 5.10 -29.97 2.52
C LYS A 334 5.17 -28.48 2.18
N VAL A 335 6.33 -27.98 1.75
CA VAL A 335 6.50 -26.59 1.32
C VAL A 335 6.50 -26.48 -0.21
N PHE A 336 5.66 -25.59 -0.73
CA PHE A 336 5.68 -25.19 -2.14
C PHE A 336 6.33 -23.82 -2.30
N LEU A 337 7.46 -23.75 -2.98
CA LEU A 337 8.08 -22.50 -3.40
C LEU A 337 7.46 -22.05 -4.73
N GLU A 338 6.55 -21.08 -4.66
CA GLU A 338 5.87 -20.54 -5.84
C GLU A 338 6.72 -19.48 -6.54
N ASN A 339 6.85 -19.61 -7.85
CA ASN A 339 7.58 -18.67 -8.71
C ASN A 339 6.95 -18.50 -10.10
N GLN A 340 5.76 -19.07 -10.35
CA GLN A 340 5.06 -18.94 -11.64
C GLN A 340 4.18 -17.69 -11.72
N TYR A 341 3.85 -17.10 -10.57
CA TYR A 341 3.14 -15.84 -10.45
C TYR A 341 3.61 -15.11 -9.19
N TYR A 342 3.36 -13.81 -9.09
CA TYR A 342 3.79 -13.01 -7.96
C TYR A 342 2.84 -13.13 -6.77
N LEU A 343 2.87 -14.27 -6.07
CA LEU A 343 2.30 -14.38 -4.72
C LEU A 343 2.92 -13.31 -3.79
N HIS A 344 4.18 -12.98 -4.05
CA HIS A 344 4.86 -11.76 -3.63
C HIS A 344 5.62 -11.18 -4.84
N GLY A 345 5.43 -9.90 -5.14
CA GLY A 345 6.16 -9.21 -6.21
C GLY A 345 6.92 -7.99 -5.68
N TYR A 346 8.25 -7.99 -5.83
CA TYR A 346 9.10 -6.90 -5.35
C TYR A 346 8.81 -5.60 -6.12
N TRP A 347 8.28 -4.60 -5.40
CA TRP A 347 7.70 -3.39 -6.00
C TRP A 347 8.64 -2.64 -6.94
N ALA A 348 9.92 -2.51 -6.60
CA ALA A 348 10.85 -1.67 -7.36
C ALA A 348 11.09 -2.16 -8.79
N GLY A 349 10.88 -3.46 -9.07
CA GLY A 349 10.94 -4.02 -10.42
C GLY A 349 9.62 -3.99 -11.19
N LEU A 350 8.51 -3.60 -10.53
CA LEU A 350 7.15 -3.71 -11.07
C LEU A 350 6.51 -2.35 -11.33
N VAL A 351 6.61 -1.42 -10.37
CA VAL A 351 5.79 -0.21 -10.35
C VAL A 351 6.02 0.73 -11.53
N ASP A 352 7.21 0.71 -12.13
CA ASP A 352 7.55 1.54 -13.28
C ASP A 352 7.04 0.95 -14.60
N ARG A 353 6.56 -0.31 -14.59
CA ARG A 353 6.04 -1.02 -15.78
C ARG A 353 4.51 -1.00 -15.89
N TYR A 354 3.80 -0.41 -14.92
CA TYR A 354 2.33 -0.46 -14.92
C TYR A 354 1.67 0.13 -16.17
N GLU A 355 2.16 1.25 -16.70
CA GLU A 355 1.63 1.82 -17.94
C GLU A 355 1.83 0.87 -19.13
N GLU A 356 3.01 0.23 -19.23
CA GLU A 356 3.27 -0.80 -20.24
C GLU A 356 2.30 -1.98 -20.09
N MET A 357 2.08 -2.42 -18.85
CA MET A 357 1.17 -3.54 -18.56
C MET A 357 -0.27 -3.22 -18.95
N MET A 358 -0.74 -2.00 -18.66
CA MET A 358 -2.07 -1.53 -19.04
C MET A 358 -2.26 -1.41 -20.57
N GLU A 359 -1.18 -1.19 -21.31
CA GLU A 359 -1.21 -1.07 -22.77
C GLU A 359 -1.17 -2.43 -23.46
N LYS A 360 -0.30 -3.34 -22.99
CA LYS A 360 0.01 -4.60 -23.69
C LYS A 360 -0.74 -5.82 -23.18
N TYR A 361 -1.16 -5.81 -21.93
CA TYR A 361 -1.69 -7.00 -21.24
C TYR A 361 -3.06 -6.73 -20.61
N HIS A 362 -3.53 -7.70 -19.82
CA HIS A 362 -4.80 -7.63 -19.11
C HIS A 362 -4.67 -8.33 -17.74
N PRO A 363 -5.52 -8.00 -16.75
CA PRO A 363 -5.55 -8.71 -15.48
C PRO A 363 -6.01 -10.17 -15.66
N GLY A 364 -5.67 -11.02 -14.70
CA GLY A 364 -5.91 -12.46 -14.67
C GLY A 364 -4.66 -13.31 -14.93
N LEU A 365 -3.48 -12.69 -15.09
CA LEU A 365 -2.23 -13.38 -15.41
C LEU A 365 -1.38 -13.66 -14.16
N GLY A 366 -1.39 -12.73 -13.20
CA GLY A 366 -0.68 -12.84 -11.92
C GLY A 366 0.85 -12.73 -11.95
N ASP A 367 1.48 -12.67 -13.13
CA ASP A 367 2.94 -12.70 -13.32
C ASP A 367 3.54 -11.36 -13.80
N GLU A 368 4.73 -11.36 -14.40
CA GLU A 368 5.42 -10.18 -14.96
C GLU A 368 4.66 -9.37 -16.01
N ARG A 369 3.58 -9.93 -16.56
CA ARG A 369 2.69 -9.25 -17.51
C ARG A 369 1.59 -8.49 -16.78
N TRP A 370 1.16 -8.99 -15.63
CA TRP A 370 0.22 -8.33 -14.73
C TRP A 370 0.37 -8.91 -13.31
N PRO A 371 1.17 -8.28 -12.41
CA PRO A 371 1.56 -8.92 -11.16
C PRO A 371 0.37 -9.11 -10.23
N PHE A 372 0.29 -10.28 -9.60
CA PHE A 372 -0.77 -10.56 -8.63
C PHE A 372 -0.64 -9.68 -7.39
N VAL A 373 0.52 -9.72 -6.74
CA VAL A 373 0.83 -8.89 -5.57
C VAL A 373 2.00 -7.97 -5.89
N THR A 374 1.87 -6.69 -5.52
CA THR A 374 2.99 -5.76 -5.42
C THR A 374 3.26 -5.46 -3.95
N HIS A 375 4.44 -5.84 -3.46
CA HIS A 375 4.82 -5.77 -2.06
C HIS A 375 5.93 -4.72 -1.85
N PHE A 376 5.63 -3.71 -1.03
CA PHE A 376 6.48 -2.54 -0.76
C PHE A 376 7.55 -2.77 0.33
N VAL A 377 8.22 -3.93 0.27
CA VAL A 377 9.30 -4.30 1.18
C VAL A 377 10.32 -3.16 1.31
N GLY A 378 10.64 -2.81 2.56
CA GLY A 378 11.60 -1.76 2.91
C GLY A 378 11.01 -0.34 2.93
N CYS A 379 9.77 -0.11 2.48
CA CYS A 379 9.17 1.24 2.50
C CYS A 379 8.68 1.67 3.89
N LYS A 380 8.24 0.73 4.73
CA LYS A 380 7.84 0.94 6.14
C LYS A 380 6.99 2.21 6.35
N PRO A 381 5.84 2.36 5.66
CA PRO A 381 5.08 3.62 5.62
C PRO A 381 4.57 4.09 6.98
N CYS A 382 4.44 3.19 7.95
CA CYS A 382 3.96 3.48 9.30
C CYS A 382 5.10 3.79 10.30
N GLY A 383 6.33 3.38 9.98
CA GLY A 383 7.49 3.56 10.86
C GLY A 383 8.35 4.75 10.46
N SER A 384 9.28 5.11 11.34
CA SER A 384 10.20 6.24 11.19
C SER A 384 11.45 5.96 10.33
N TYR A 385 11.76 4.70 10.04
CA TYR A 385 12.94 4.30 9.25
C TYR A 385 12.55 3.36 8.12
N GLY A 386 13.04 3.60 6.90
CA GLY A 386 12.82 2.78 5.71
C GLY A 386 14.09 2.71 4.83
N ASP A 387 14.22 1.64 4.05
CA ASP A 387 15.39 1.37 3.20
C ASP A 387 15.38 2.19 1.90
N TYR A 388 14.23 2.80 1.58
CA TYR A 388 14.02 3.60 0.38
C TYR A 388 13.52 5.01 0.71
N PRO A 389 13.72 5.99 -0.20
CA PRO A 389 13.17 7.32 -0.02
C PRO A 389 11.65 7.29 0.12
N VAL A 390 11.13 7.86 1.22
CA VAL A 390 9.71 7.88 1.57
C VAL A 390 8.85 8.41 0.41
N GLU A 391 9.28 9.49 -0.27
CA GLU A 391 8.56 10.04 -1.41
C GLU A 391 8.38 9.02 -2.55
N ARG A 392 9.42 8.26 -2.88
CA ARG A 392 9.35 7.22 -3.92
C ARG A 392 8.39 6.11 -3.50
N CYS A 393 8.46 5.69 -2.23
CA CYS A 393 7.56 4.69 -1.68
C CYS A 393 6.10 5.11 -1.77
N LEU A 394 5.74 6.26 -1.19
CA LEU A 394 4.36 6.74 -1.18
C LEU A 394 3.83 6.95 -2.61
N ARG A 395 4.63 7.56 -3.50
CA ARG A 395 4.27 7.74 -4.91
C ARG A 395 4.02 6.40 -5.62
N SER A 396 4.83 5.39 -5.31
CA SER A 396 4.71 4.06 -5.92
C SER A 396 3.55 3.25 -5.34
N MET A 397 3.29 3.36 -4.04
CA MET A 397 2.10 2.80 -3.39
C MET A 397 0.81 3.44 -3.94
N GLN A 398 0.82 4.75 -4.20
CA GLN A 398 -0.31 5.42 -4.86
C GLN A 398 -0.57 4.85 -6.25
N ARG A 399 0.50 4.58 -7.02
CA ARG A 399 0.40 3.95 -8.34
C ARG A 399 -0.15 2.53 -8.27
N ALA A 400 0.37 1.69 -7.38
CA ALA A 400 -0.10 0.31 -7.20
C ALA A 400 -1.57 0.28 -6.77
N PHE A 401 -1.96 1.11 -5.81
CA PHE A 401 -3.35 1.24 -5.40
C PHE A 401 -4.25 1.64 -6.57
N ASN A 402 -3.89 2.68 -7.33
CA ASN A 402 -4.72 3.13 -8.46
C ASN A 402 -4.73 2.13 -9.62
N PHE A 403 -3.64 1.40 -9.85
CA PHE A 403 -3.54 0.34 -10.86
C PHE A 403 -4.53 -0.79 -10.55
N ALA A 404 -4.64 -1.16 -9.27
CA ALA A 404 -5.61 -2.12 -8.78
C ALA A 404 -7.04 -1.57 -8.76
N ASP A 405 -7.25 -0.39 -8.19
CA ASP A 405 -8.55 0.25 -8.02
C ASP A 405 -9.18 0.61 -9.38
N ASN A 406 -8.39 0.84 -10.43
CA ASN A 406 -8.89 0.94 -11.80
C ASN A 406 -9.68 -0.29 -12.26
N GLN A 407 -9.28 -1.50 -11.83
CA GLN A 407 -9.97 -2.74 -12.20
C GLN A 407 -11.34 -2.82 -11.48
N VAL A 408 -11.41 -2.32 -10.25
CA VAL A 408 -12.66 -2.23 -9.46
C VAL A 408 -13.57 -1.11 -10.00
N LEU A 409 -13.04 0.09 -10.22
CA LEU A 409 -13.79 1.23 -10.74
C LEU A 409 -14.38 0.99 -12.13
N LYS A 410 -13.73 0.16 -12.95
CA LYS A 410 -14.21 -0.24 -14.28
C LYS A 410 -15.59 -0.89 -14.21
N LEU A 411 -15.88 -1.65 -13.15
CA LEU A 411 -17.20 -2.24 -12.88
C LEU A 411 -18.29 -1.17 -12.84
N TYR A 412 -17.96 0.00 -12.29
CA TYR A 412 -18.89 1.11 -12.08
C TYR A 412 -18.82 2.18 -13.18
N GLY A 413 -17.99 2.00 -14.21
CA GLY A 413 -17.91 2.93 -15.34
C GLY A 413 -16.97 4.10 -15.12
N PHE A 414 -16.01 3.94 -14.21
CA PHE A 414 -14.98 4.94 -13.91
C PHE A 414 -13.57 4.36 -14.05
N ARG A 415 -12.59 5.25 -14.12
CA ARG A 415 -11.17 4.97 -13.91
C ARG A 415 -10.45 6.20 -13.37
N HIS A 416 -9.31 6.03 -12.73
CA HIS A 416 -8.39 7.11 -12.40
C HIS A 416 -7.92 7.83 -13.67
N ARG A 417 -7.73 9.16 -13.58
CA ARG A 417 -7.20 9.97 -14.69
C ARG A 417 -5.76 9.59 -15.04
N GLY A 418 -5.01 9.15 -14.04
CA GLY A 418 -3.66 8.58 -14.14
C GLY A 418 -3.31 7.91 -12.80
N LEU A 419 -2.18 7.20 -12.74
CA LEU A 419 -1.85 6.39 -11.57
C LEU A 419 -1.35 7.19 -10.35
N LEU A 420 -1.03 8.48 -10.50
CA LEU A 420 -0.42 9.29 -9.44
C LEU A 420 -1.41 10.08 -8.57
N GLY A 421 -2.64 10.30 -9.03
CA GLY A 421 -3.61 11.16 -8.36
C GLY A 421 -4.90 10.42 -8.01
N PRO A 422 -5.72 10.96 -7.10
CA PRO A 422 -7.00 10.35 -6.71
C PRO A 422 -8.14 10.66 -7.68
N ASN A 423 -7.93 11.59 -8.62
CA ASN A 423 -8.98 12.09 -9.51
C ASN A 423 -9.41 11.01 -10.50
N ILE A 424 -10.72 10.78 -10.59
CA ILE A 424 -11.32 9.84 -11.53
C ILE A 424 -11.91 10.55 -12.76
N LYS A 425 -12.21 9.74 -13.78
CA LYS A 425 -12.99 10.12 -14.95
C LYS A 425 -13.95 8.99 -15.32
N ARG A 426 -15.09 9.38 -15.88
CA ARG A 426 -16.06 8.46 -16.46
C ARG A 426 -15.49 7.82 -17.73
N ILE A 427 -15.77 6.54 -17.96
CA ILE A 427 -15.33 5.80 -19.15
C ILE A 427 -16.47 5.30 -20.04
N ARG A 428 -17.72 5.47 -19.60
CA ARG A 428 -18.92 5.16 -20.38
C ARG A 428 -20.07 6.09 -19.99
N ASN A 429 -20.96 6.36 -20.93
CA ASN A 429 -22.16 7.15 -20.65
C ASN A 429 -23.10 6.40 -19.69
N GLU A 430 -23.96 7.17 -19.02
CA GLU A 430 -25.05 6.58 -18.25
C GLU A 430 -26.08 5.98 -19.20
N THR A 431 -26.71 4.88 -18.76
CA THR A 431 -27.73 4.18 -19.53
C THR A 431 -28.93 3.92 -18.63
N VAL A 432 -30.12 3.95 -19.22
CA VAL A 432 -31.37 3.53 -18.58
C VAL A 432 -31.52 2.01 -18.54
N THR A 433 -30.61 1.27 -19.23
CA THR A 433 -30.56 -0.19 -19.28
C THR A 433 -29.25 -0.76 -18.70
N PRO A 434 -28.93 -0.50 -17.42
CA PRO A 434 -27.62 -0.87 -16.85
C PRO A 434 -27.34 -2.38 -16.89
N LEU A 435 -28.37 -3.23 -16.81
CA LEU A 435 -28.21 -4.68 -16.77
C LEU A 435 -27.77 -5.31 -18.09
N GLU A 436 -27.92 -4.63 -19.23
CA GLU A 436 -27.52 -5.16 -20.55
C GLU A 436 -26.01 -5.38 -20.68
N ILE A 437 -25.21 -4.64 -19.90
CA ILE A 437 -23.74 -4.69 -19.95
C ILE A 437 -23.10 -5.18 -18.65
N VAL A 438 -23.87 -5.36 -17.57
CA VAL A 438 -23.34 -5.76 -16.25
C VAL A 438 -22.59 -7.08 -16.34
N ASP A 439 -23.15 -8.06 -17.04
CA ASP A 439 -22.53 -9.38 -17.19
C ASP A 439 -21.24 -9.35 -18.00
N GLN A 440 -21.10 -8.41 -18.94
CA GLN A 440 -19.87 -8.21 -19.73
C GLN A 440 -18.76 -7.54 -18.93
N LEU A 441 -19.13 -6.84 -17.85
CA LEU A 441 -18.22 -6.09 -17.00
C LEU A 441 -17.84 -6.87 -15.75
N ASP A 442 -18.59 -7.91 -15.39
CA ASP A 442 -18.38 -8.66 -14.15
C ASP A 442 -17.12 -9.52 -14.22
N ILE A 443 -16.05 -9.02 -13.60
CA ILE A 443 -14.79 -9.76 -13.40
C ILE A 443 -14.96 -11.05 -12.61
N ARG A 444 -16.08 -11.23 -11.88
CA ARG A 444 -16.40 -12.46 -11.16
C ARG A 444 -16.88 -13.58 -12.09
N ARG A 445 -17.41 -13.24 -13.28
CA ARG A 445 -17.98 -14.22 -14.22
C ARG A 445 -17.02 -14.65 -15.34
N SER A 446 -15.97 -13.88 -15.64
CA SER A 446 -14.98 -14.29 -16.67
C SER A 446 -14.27 -15.60 -16.33
N VAL A 447 -14.28 -16.02 -15.06
CA VAL A 447 -13.69 -17.28 -14.56
C VAL A 447 -14.63 -18.48 -14.75
N GLN A 448 -15.96 -18.29 -14.77
CA GLN A 448 -16.92 -19.40 -14.95
C GLN A 448 -17.22 -19.74 -16.42
N GLY A 449 -16.85 -18.87 -17.36
CA GLY A 449 -17.25 -18.98 -18.78
C GLY A 449 -16.47 -19.96 -19.67
N LYS A 450 -15.54 -20.78 -19.15
CA LYS A 450 -14.79 -21.75 -19.97
C LYS A 450 -15.36 -23.17 -19.98
N THR A 451 -16.49 -23.43 -19.31
CA THR A 451 -17.05 -24.79 -19.19
C THR A 451 -18.36 -25.02 -19.95
N GLU A 452 -18.77 -24.11 -20.84
CA GLU A 452 -19.87 -24.39 -21.78
C GLU A 452 -19.49 -23.96 -23.20
N SER A 453 -18.59 -24.70 -23.84
CA SER A 453 -18.70 -24.90 -25.29
C SER A 453 -19.85 -25.87 -25.53
N ARG A 454 -21.07 -25.36 -25.72
CA ARG A 454 -22.18 -26.17 -26.22
C ARG A 454 -22.14 -26.22 -27.75
N SER A 455 -22.09 -27.47 -28.23
CA SER A 455 -22.53 -28.02 -29.52
C SER A 455 -21.93 -27.46 -30.80
#